data_AF-A0A7X7LJT0-F1
#
_entry.id   AF-A0A7X7LJT0-F1
#
_cell.length_a   1.000
_cell.length_b   1.000
_cell.length_c   1.000
_cell.angle_alpha   90.00
_cell.angle_beta   90.00
_cell.angle_gamma   90.00
#
_symmetry.space_group_name_H-M   'P 1'
#
loop_
_entity.id
_entity.type
_entity.pdbx_description
1 polymer ?
#
loop_
_entity_poly.entity_id
_entity_poly.type
_entity_poly.pdbx_seq_one_letter_code
_entity_poly.pdbx_strand_id
1 'polypeptide(L)'
;MKSGKPIRHTLTALLSIIIVFSISSCKLKDDNKIEASISKEKMIDVMTEVYLMESFHTRTQSFRPGLRDSLDYYYKALFDRHNISSDEFTRNIKIYASHTEVFKTMHEEILNRLSILKSKHVEKTNSDTLSNVTVE
;
A
#
# COMPACT_ATOMS: atom_id res chain seq x y z
N MET A 1 -50.16 52.76 25.07
CA MET A 1 -48.75 52.59 24.67
C MET A 1 -48.42 51.11 24.59
N LYS A 2 -48.35 50.53 23.37
CA LYS A 2 -47.59 49.31 23.07
C LYS A 2 -47.60 49.09 21.55
N SER A 3 -46.46 49.33 20.90
CA SER A 3 -46.30 49.17 19.46
C SER A 3 -46.07 47.68 19.12
N GLY A 4 -46.82 47.17 18.15
CA GLY A 4 -46.58 45.86 17.55
C GLY A 4 -45.42 45.96 16.57
N LYS A 5 -44.32 45.24 16.83
CA LYS A 5 -43.21 45.11 15.87
C LYS A 5 -43.53 44.01 14.84
N PRO A 6 -43.15 44.18 13.56
CA PRO A 6 -43.50 43.25 12.50
C PRO A 6 -42.73 41.92 12.60
N ILE A 7 -43.48 40.84 12.86
CA ILE A 7 -43.06 39.42 12.99
C ILE A 7 -42.30 38.88 11.76
N ARG A 8 -42.36 39.58 10.61
CA ARG A 8 -41.70 39.15 9.37
C ARG A 8 -40.17 39.25 9.44
N HIS A 9 -39.64 40.27 10.13
CA HIS A 9 -38.19 40.50 10.23
C HIS A 9 -37.49 39.56 11.22
N THR A 10 -38.20 39.08 12.24
CA THR A 10 -37.65 38.12 13.21
C THR A 10 -37.49 36.73 12.59
N LEU A 11 -38.37 36.35 11.66
CA LEU A 11 -38.28 35.08 10.94
C LEU A 11 -37.13 35.08 9.91
N THR A 12 -36.90 36.20 9.22
CA THR A 12 -35.78 36.34 8.28
C THR A 12 -34.43 36.37 9.00
N ALA A 13 -34.36 37.02 10.18
CA ALA A 13 -33.16 37.05 11.01
C ALA A 13 -32.83 35.68 11.64
N LEU A 14 -33.84 34.85 11.92
CA LEU A 14 -33.62 33.49 12.42
C LEU A 14 -33.09 32.55 11.32
N LEU A 15 -33.60 32.71 10.09
CA LEU A 15 -33.18 31.92 8.93
C LEU A 15 -31.73 32.24 8.51
N SER A 16 -31.30 33.51 8.62
CA SER A 16 -29.93 33.91 8.30
C SER A 16 -28.89 33.37 9.29
N ILE A 17 -29.24 33.22 10.57
CA ILE A 17 -28.36 32.66 11.61
C ILE A 17 -28.05 31.17 11.38
N ILE A 18 -29.01 30.40 10.87
CA ILE A 18 -28.84 28.95 10.60
C ILE A 18 -27.91 28.71 9.40
N ILE A 19 -27.94 29.59 8.40
CA ILE A 19 -27.10 29.51 7.20
C ILE A 19 -25.63 29.79 7.54
N VAL A 20 -25.37 30.73 8.46
CA VAL A 20 -24.00 31.09 8.89
C VAL A 20 -23.33 29.98 9.71
N PHE A 21 -24.09 29.15 10.42
CA PHE A 21 -23.53 28.04 11.22
C PHE A 21 -23.15 26.80 10.41
N SER A 22 -23.52 26.73 9.12
CA SER A 22 -23.32 25.52 8.30
C SER A 22 -21.98 25.48 7.54
N ILE A 23 -21.14 26.52 7.63
CA ILE A 23 -19.87 26.63 6.87
C ILE A 23 -18.62 26.14 7.64
N SER A 24 -18.76 25.55 8.83
CA SER A 24 -17.60 25.21 9.69
C SER A 24 -17.08 23.77 9.61
N SER A 25 -17.36 23.00 8.55
CA SER A 25 -16.80 21.64 8.43
C SER A 25 -16.07 21.39 7.12
N CYS A 26 -14.94 22.10 6.94
CA CYS A 26 -13.86 21.65 6.07
C CYS A 26 -12.55 21.72 6.86
N LYS A 27 -12.16 20.61 7.50
CA LYS A 27 -10.77 20.40 7.87
C LYS A 27 -10.04 20.11 6.56
N LEU A 28 -9.32 21.10 6.01
CA LEU A 28 -8.28 20.82 5.01
C LEU A 28 -7.29 19.89 5.70
N LYS A 29 -7.41 18.58 5.45
CA LYS A 29 -6.29 17.69 5.64
C LYS A 29 -5.31 18.03 4.53
N ASP A 30 -4.07 18.25 4.91
CA ASP A 30 -2.96 18.33 3.96
C ASP A 30 -2.79 16.93 3.35
N ASP A 31 -3.60 16.63 2.32
CA ASP A 31 -3.69 15.32 1.65
C ASP A 31 -2.37 14.88 0.98
N ASN A 32 -1.33 15.71 1.04
CA ASN A 32 -0.02 15.42 0.47
C ASN A 32 0.99 14.81 1.47
N LYS A 33 0.71 14.84 2.77
CA LYS A 33 1.65 14.29 3.76
C LYS A 33 1.35 12.82 4.04
N ILE A 34 2.17 11.94 3.49
CA ILE A 34 2.11 10.50 3.77
C ILE A 34 2.72 10.21 5.14
N GLU A 35 1.87 9.88 6.12
CA GLU A 35 2.32 9.53 7.48
C GLU A 35 2.58 8.01 7.62
N ALA A 36 3.48 7.50 6.79
CA ALA A 36 3.92 6.10 6.79
C ALA A 36 5.05 5.86 7.80
N SER A 37 4.98 4.76 8.56
CA SER A 37 6.08 4.32 9.46
C SER A 37 7.12 3.46 8.73
N ILE A 38 6.76 2.84 7.61
CA ILE A 38 7.67 2.14 6.71
C ILE A 38 7.94 3.07 5.53
N SER A 39 9.22 3.30 5.19
CA SER A 39 9.57 4.14 4.05
C SER A 39 9.12 3.52 2.73
N LYS A 40 8.95 4.37 1.70
CA LYS A 40 8.54 3.93 0.36
C LYS A 40 9.48 2.85 -0.18
N GLU A 41 10.78 3.08 -0.08
CA GLU A 41 11.82 2.17 -0.56
C GLU A 41 11.78 0.83 0.16
N LYS A 42 11.69 0.85 1.50
CA LYS A 42 11.58 -0.37 2.31
C LYS A 42 10.29 -1.14 1.98
N MET A 43 9.20 -0.44 1.71
CA MET A 43 7.95 -1.07 1.28
C MET A 43 8.07 -1.72 -0.11
N ILE A 44 8.79 -1.09 -1.04
CA ILE A 44 9.10 -1.66 -2.36
C ILE A 44 9.89 -2.97 -2.22
N ASP A 45 10.91 -3.01 -1.35
CA ASP A 45 11.69 -4.22 -1.08
C ASP A 45 10.83 -5.36 -0.52
N VAL A 46 10.07 -5.06 0.54
CA VAL A 46 9.17 -6.03 1.19
C VAL A 46 8.16 -6.58 0.19
N MET A 47 7.50 -5.72 -0.60
CA MET A 47 6.49 -6.11 -1.58
C MET A 47 7.09 -6.91 -2.74
N THR A 48 8.32 -6.60 -3.16
CA THR A 48 9.04 -7.37 -4.19
C THR A 48 9.24 -8.81 -3.72
N GLU A 49 9.65 -9.02 -2.47
CA GLU A 49 9.80 -10.37 -1.90
C GLU A 49 8.47 -11.10 -1.71
N VAL A 50 7.41 -10.39 -1.30
CA VAL A 50 6.06 -10.96 -1.22
C VAL A 50 5.62 -11.47 -2.60
N TYR A 51 5.80 -10.68 -3.66
CA TYR A 51 5.41 -11.10 -5.02
C TYR A 51 6.25 -12.27 -5.54
N LEU A 52 7.54 -12.33 -5.21
CA LEU A 52 8.39 -13.49 -5.53
C LEU A 52 7.86 -14.76 -4.84
N MET A 53 7.58 -14.67 -3.54
CA MET A 53 7.02 -15.76 -2.77
C MET A 53 5.68 -16.23 -3.34
N GLU A 54 4.73 -15.32 -3.60
CA GLU A 54 3.42 -15.67 -4.17
C GLU A 54 3.56 -16.28 -5.57
N SER A 55 4.48 -15.78 -6.40
CA SER A 55 4.75 -16.35 -7.72
C SER A 55 5.28 -17.79 -7.66
N PHE A 56 6.03 -18.13 -6.61
CA PHE A 56 6.49 -19.51 -6.37
C PHE A 56 5.33 -20.41 -5.92
N HIS A 57 4.47 -19.91 -5.04
CA HIS A 57 3.32 -20.67 -4.53
C HIS A 57 2.27 -20.94 -5.62
N THR A 58 1.96 -19.95 -6.45
CA THR A 58 1.01 -20.10 -7.58
C THR A 58 1.48 -21.13 -8.62
N ARG A 59 2.78 -21.32 -8.81
CA ARG A 59 3.32 -22.36 -9.72
C ARG A 59 3.37 -23.76 -9.10
N THR A 60 3.35 -23.87 -7.79
CA THR A 60 3.55 -25.13 -7.05
C THR A 60 2.26 -25.67 -6.41
N GLN A 61 1.18 -24.88 -6.39
CA GLN A 61 -0.12 -25.25 -5.84
C GLN A 61 -0.92 -26.19 -6.75
N SER A 62 -0.54 -27.47 -6.74
CA SER A 62 -1.55 -28.52 -6.63
C SER A 62 -1.92 -28.65 -5.15
N PHE A 63 -3.15 -28.27 -4.81
CA PHE A 63 -3.75 -28.20 -3.47
C PHE A 63 -3.24 -29.28 -2.49
N ARG A 64 -2.36 -28.91 -1.55
CA ARG A 64 -1.95 -29.77 -0.43
C ARG A 64 -2.35 -29.13 0.91
N PRO A 65 -3.16 -29.80 1.75
CA PRO A 65 -3.44 -29.33 3.10
C PRO A 65 -2.14 -29.28 3.93
N GLY A 66 -1.88 -28.16 4.61
CA GLY A 66 -0.62 -27.84 5.32
C GLY A 66 0.14 -26.63 4.77
N LEU A 67 -0.21 -26.17 3.57
CA LEU A 67 0.45 -25.02 2.94
C LEU A 67 0.13 -23.67 3.60
N ARG A 68 -1.01 -23.56 4.31
CA ARG A 68 -1.42 -22.33 5.00
C ARG A 68 -0.49 -22.00 6.16
N ASP A 69 -0.13 -23.01 6.96
CA ASP A 69 0.84 -22.86 8.06
C ASP A 69 2.24 -22.51 7.53
N SER A 70 2.57 -22.98 6.33
CA SER A 70 3.82 -22.64 5.63
C SER A 70 3.88 -21.17 5.24
N LEU A 71 2.78 -20.61 4.70
CA LEU A 71 2.69 -19.20 4.32
C LEU A 71 2.88 -18.26 5.52
N ASP A 72 2.23 -18.54 6.65
CA ASP A 72 2.37 -17.74 7.86
C ASP A 72 3.82 -17.73 8.37
N TYR A 73 4.51 -18.87 8.29
CA TYR A 73 5.93 -18.95 8.63
C TYR A 73 6.81 -18.10 7.69
N TYR A 74 6.55 -18.13 6.38
CA TYR A 74 7.29 -17.32 5.42
C TYR A 74 7.07 -15.82 5.63
N TYR A 75 5.83 -15.39 5.84
CA TYR A 75 5.51 -13.99 6.13
C TYR A 75 6.20 -13.53 7.43
N LYS A 76 6.16 -14.35 8.48
CA LYS A 76 6.89 -14.06 9.72
C LYS A 76 8.39 -13.89 9.46
N ALA A 77 9.03 -14.83 8.76
CA ALA A 77 10.45 -14.75 8.46
C ALA A 77 10.80 -13.53 7.59
N LEU A 78 9.93 -13.16 6.65
CA LEU A 78 10.08 -11.97 5.80
C LEU A 78 9.99 -10.69 6.63
N PHE A 79 9.00 -10.56 7.49
CA PHE A 79 8.84 -9.41 8.39
C PHE A 79 9.99 -9.29 9.39
N ASP A 80 10.45 -10.41 9.95
CA ASP A 80 11.61 -10.46 10.85
C ASP A 80 12.89 -9.95 10.15
N ARG A 81 13.18 -10.42 8.92
CA ARG A 81 14.35 -9.94 8.14
C ARG A 81 14.29 -8.44 7.84
N HIS A 82 13.10 -7.94 7.57
CA HIS A 82 12.88 -6.52 7.27
C HIS A 82 12.73 -5.67 8.53
N ASN A 83 12.76 -6.24 9.74
CA ASN A 83 12.49 -5.52 11.00
C ASN A 83 11.20 -4.71 10.91
N ILE A 84 10.10 -5.37 10.56
CA ILE A 84 8.75 -4.81 10.56
C ILE A 84 7.79 -5.79 11.21
N SER A 85 6.69 -5.30 11.76
CA SER A 85 5.57 -6.13 12.20
C SER A 85 4.53 -6.30 11.09
N SER A 86 3.71 -7.37 11.19
CA SER A 86 2.56 -7.57 10.30
C SER A 86 1.56 -6.41 10.37
N ASP A 87 1.39 -5.81 11.55
CA ASP A 87 0.51 -4.65 11.75
C ASP A 87 1.05 -3.39 11.07
N GLU A 88 2.37 -3.15 11.16
CA GLU A 88 3.01 -2.04 10.44
C GLU A 88 2.88 -2.24 8.93
N PHE A 89 3.14 -3.45 8.43
CA PHE A 89 2.95 -3.76 7.01
C PHE A 89 1.51 -3.48 6.56
N THR A 90 0.53 -4.06 7.26
CA THR A 90 -0.91 -3.91 6.97
C THR A 90 -1.39 -2.47 7.05
N ARG A 91 -0.83 -1.67 7.97
CA ARG A 91 -1.16 -0.25 8.07
C ARG A 91 -0.55 0.55 6.91
N ASN A 92 0.73 0.33 6.64
CA ASN A 92 1.45 1.09 5.62
C ASN A 92 0.97 0.77 4.21
N ILE A 93 0.57 -0.48 3.91
CA ILE A 93 -0.01 -0.80 2.61
C ILE A 93 -1.33 -0.05 2.37
N LYS A 94 -2.17 0.12 3.41
CA LYS A 94 -3.39 0.95 3.32
C LYS A 94 -3.06 2.42 3.12
N ILE A 95 -2.04 2.94 3.81
CA ILE A 95 -1.57 4.32 3.65
C ILE A 95 -1.08 4.54 2.22
N TYR A 96 -0.23 3.67 1.68
CA TYR A 96 0.25 3.84 0.31
C TYR A 96 -0.88 3.66 -0.71
N ALA A 97 -1.76 2.67 -0.54
CA ALA A 97 -2.90 2.43 -1.43
C ALA A 97 -3.90 3.60 -1.47
N SER A 98 -3.99 4.42 -0.42
CA SER A 98 -4.83 5.64 -0.44
C SER A 98 -4.22 6.80 -1.23
N HIS A 99 -2.96 6.68 -1.70
CA HIS A 99 -2.25 7.70 -2.47
C HIS A 99 -1.91 7.14 -3.87
N THR A 100 -2.86 7.26 -4.80
CA THR A 100 -2.83 6.60 -6.12
C THR A 100 -1.52 6.77 -6.88
N GLU A 101 -1.02 8.01 -7.03
CA GLU A 101 0.22 8.25 -7.80
C GLU A 101 1.44 7.62 -7.15
N VAL A 102 1.56 7.71 -5.83
CA VAL A 102 2.69 7.16 -5.08
C VAL A 102 2.66 5.63 -5.17
N PHE A 103 1.48 5.03 -4.99
CA PHE A 103 1.29 3.59 -5.09
C PHE A 103 1.61 3.07 -6.50
N LYS A 104 1.18 3.81 -7.54
CA LYS A 104 1.50 3.50 -8.93
C LYS A 104 3.01 3.48 -9.17
N THR A 105 3.74 4.51 -8.74
CA THR A 105 5.20 4.54 -8.89
C THR A 105 5.89 3.41 -8.11
N MET A 106 5.39 3.06 -6.91
CA MET A 106 5.90 1.90 -6.19
C MET A 106 5.69 0.60 -6.98
N HIS A 107 4.50 0.42 -7.55
CA HIS A 107 4.17 -0.78 -8.30
C HIS A 107 5.03 -0.92 -9.57
N GLU A 108 5.24 0.17 -10.31
CA GLU A 108 6.14 0.19 -11.46
C GLU A 108 7.57 -0.21 -11.09
N GLU A 109 8.08 0.31 -9.97
CA GLU A 109 9.42 -0.03 -9.48
C GLU A 109 9.53 -1.49 -9.01
N ILE A 110 8.51 -2.03 -8.33
CA ILE A 110 8.44 -3.45 -7.98
C ILE A 110 8.52 -4.32 -9.24
N LEU A 111 7.74 -4.00 -10.28
CA LEU A 111 7.76 -4.74 -11.55
C LEU A 111 9.13 -4.66 -12.23
N ASN A 112 9.79 -3.50 -12.18
CA ASN A 112 11.14 -3.31 -12.70
C ASN A 112 12.15 -4.21 -11.96
N ARG A 113 12.15 -4.23 -10.63
CA ARG A 113 13.01 -5.12 -9.83
C ARG A 113 12.78 -6.58 -10.15
N LEU A 114 11.52 -7.01 -10.26
CA LEU A 114 11.17 -8.37 -10.64
C LEU A 114 11.69 -8.73 -12.04
N SER A 115 11.62 -7.80 -12.99
CA SER A 115 12.16 -7.98 -14.34
C SER A 115 13.68 -8.18 -14.33
N ILE A 116 14.41 -7.31 -13.62
CA ILE A 116 15.86 -7.39 -13.47
C ILE A 116 16.27 -8.72 -12.81
N LEU A 117 15.57 -9.13 -11.75
CA LEU A 117 15.83 -10.40 -11.06
C LEU A 117 15.63 -11.60 -11.99
N LYS A 118 14.59 -11.58 -12.83
CA LYS A 118 14.36 -12.63 -13.84
C LYS A 118 15.49 -12.68 -14.87
N SER A 119 15.90 -11.55 -15.43
CA SER A 119 16.97 -11.49 -16.43
C SER A 119 18.30 -12.01 -15.87
N LYS A 120 18.66 -11.60 -14.64
CA LYS A 120 19.87 -12.11 -13.97
C LYS A 120 19.84 -13.63 -13.75
N HIS A 121 18.68 -14.21 -13.47
CA HIS A 121 18.55 -15.65 -13.31
C HIS A 121 18.73 -16.40 -14.65
N VAL A 122 18.21 -15.84 -15.75
CA VAL A 122 18.37 -16.42 -17.11
C VAL A 122 19.83 -16.38 -17.56
N GLU A 123 20.52 -15.27 -17.34
CA GLU A 123 21.95 -15.14 -17.66
C GLU A 123 22.82 -16.13 -16.89
N LYS A 124 22.53 -16.30 -15.59
CA LYS A 124 23.25 -17.28 -14.75
C LYS A 124 23.05 -18.71 -15.24
N THR A 125 21.81 -19.11 -15.52
CA THR A 125 21.51 -20.45 -16.06
C THR A 125 22.26 -20.71 -17.37
N ASN A 126 22.31 -19.73 -18.28
CA ASN A 126 23.02 -19.86 -19.55
C ASN A 126 24.54 -19.99 -19.37
N SER A 127 25.14 -19.23 -18.45
CA SER A 127 26.57 -19.34 -18.10
C SER A 127 26.93 -20.69 -17.49
N ASP A 128 26.06 -21.22 -16.63
CA ASP A 128 26.24 -22.53 -15.99
C ASP A 128 26.11 -23.68 -17.02
N THR A 129 25.21 -23.55 -18.01
CA THR A 129 25.08 -24.50 -19.14
C THR A 129 26.16 -24.40 -20.23
N LEU A 130 26.93 -23.32 -20.28
CA LEU A 130 28.06 -23.20 -21.21
C LEU A 130 29.34 -23.78 -20.60
N SER A 131 29.44 -23.72 -19.26
CA SER A 131 30.58 -24.21 -18.49
C SER A 131 30.57 -25.74 -18.30
N ASN A 132 29.41 -26.39 -18.40
CA ASN A 132 29.27 -27.86 -18.30
C ASN A 132 29.31 -28.58 -19.67
N VAL A 133 29.18 -27.86 -20.79
CA VAL A 133 29.32 -28.41 -22.16
C VAL A 133 30.76 -28.36 -22.66
N THR A 134 31.65 -27.58 -22.05
CA THR A 134 33.08 -27.49 -22.41
C THR A 134 33.98 -28.50 -21.68
N VAL A 135 33.39 -29.42 -20.92
CA VAL A 135 34.09 -30.53 -20.25
C VAL A 135 33.52 -31.86 -20.75
N GLU A 136 33.66 -32.12 -22.05
CA GLU A 136 33.64 -33.48 -22.62
C GLU A 136 34.54 -33.54 -23.85
#